data_AF-A0AAV1KMQ8-F1
#
_entry.id   AF-A0AAV1KMQ8-F1
#
_cell.length_a   1.000
_cell.length_b   1.000
_cell.length_c   1.000
_cell.angle_alpha   90.00
_cell.angle_beta   90.00
_cell.angle_gamma   90.00
#
_symmetry.space_group_name_H-M   'P 1'
#
loop_
_entity.id
_entity.type
_entity.pdbx_description
1 polymer ?
#
loop_
_entity_poly.entity_id
_entity_poly.type
_entity_poly.pdbx_seq_one_letter_code
_entity_poly.pdbx_strand_id
1 'polypeptide(L)'
;MELIQSQKGKDLLLSDGYRYRKARTNTDGSVSWRCAETPCRGRVKVSLENVVVNVTRHSHAPDPAKNEAKKSVSNMKRRAADTLEKPRQLIQGSTRGINLEASVHLPSYNASQRTVERIRQRREVSCPNPGSVADINIPVALQVTSRNLNFLLWDSGQNDPHRIFMFGTEENLEVLEEHRHWHVDGTFKVAPQLFLQVFTIHALVDNRSIPLIYVLLQDKREETYVRVFQKLMELISFVENIIQIHLQ
;
A
#
# COMPACT_ATOMS: atom_id res chain seq x y z
N MET A 1 -3.23 15.67 27.34
CA MET A 1 -3.88 14.34 27.31
C MET A 1 -4.05 13.93 25.87
N GLU A 2 -3.75 12.67 25.52
CA GLU A 2 -3.88 12.17 24.14
C GLU A 2 -4.42 10.73 24.12
N LEU A 3 -5.21 10.40 23.09
CA LEU A 3 -5.69 9.04 22.83
C LEU A 3 -4.87 8.40 21.71
N ILE A 4 -4.41 7.18 21.94
CA ILE A 4 -3.71 6.35 20.95
C ILE A 4 -4.33 4.96 20.90
N GLN A 5 -4.00 4.16 19.88
CA GLN A 5 -4.45 2.77 19.81
C GLN A 5 -3.34 1.79 20.21
N SER A 6 -3.74 0.77 20.96
CA SER A 6 -2.89 -0.35 21.35
C SER A 6 -2.55 -1.26 20.16
N GLN A 7 -1.64 -2.22 20.40
CA GLN A 7 -1.30 -3.25 19.41
C GLN A 7 -2.52 -4.06 18.91
N LYS A 8 -3.57 -4.18 19.75
CA LYS A 8 -4.81 -4.91 19.45
C LYS A 8 -5.98 -3.99 19.05
N GLY A 9 -5.72 -2.73 18.70
CA GLY A 9 -6.74 -1.77 18.26
C GLY A 9 -7.61 -1.17 19.38
N LYS A 10 -7.36 -1.51 20.65
CA LYS A 10 -8.06 -0.91 21.80
C LYS A 10 -7.47 0.45 22.17
N ASP A 11 -8.31 1.37 22.61
CA ASP A 11 -7.88 2.70 23.04
C ASP A 11 -6.98 2.68 24.28
N LEU A 12 -6.00 3.57 24.24
CA LEU A 12 -5.09 3.89 25.33
C LEU A 12 -5.08 5.40 25.54
N LEU A 13 -5.03 5.81 26.79
CA LEU A 13 -4.93 7.21 27.19
C LEU A 13 -3.51 7.49 27.66
N LEU A 14 -2.91 8.57 27.17
CA LEU A 14 -1.66 9.13 27.64
C LEU A 14 -1.95 10.43 28.43
N SER A 15 -1.57 10.47 29.70
CA SER A 15 -1.68 11.65 30.56
C SER A 15 -0.55 11.67 31.59
N ASP A 16 0.09 12.83 31.76
CA ASP A 16 1.14 13.08 32.77
C ASP A 16 2.27 12.04 32.78
N GLY A 17 2.68 11.58 31.59
CA GLY A 17 3.72 10.56 31.44
C GLY A 17 3.28 9.13 31.82
N TYR A 18 2.01 8.93 32.16
CA TYR A 18 1.40 7.62 32.40
C TYR A 18 0.56 7.15 31.22
N ARG A 19 0.40 5.83 31.13
CA ARG A 19 -0.44 5.18 30.12
C ARG A 19 -1.56 4.40 30.79
N TYR A 20 -2.76 4.55 30.28
CA TYR A 20 -3.95 3.92 30.82
C TYR A 20 -4.72 3.13 29.75
N ARG A 21 -5.40 2.06 30.18
CA ARG A 21 -6.34 1.26 29.39
C ARG A 21 -7.76 1.60 29.84
N LYS A 22 -8.70 1.65 28.90
CA LYS A 22 -10.12 1.88 29.23
C LYS A 22 -10.60 0.76 30.14
N ALA A 23 -11.15 1.12 31.30
CA ALA A 23 -11.69 0.15 32.26
C ALA A 23 -13.21 0.06 32.14
N ARG A 24 -13.91 1.21 32.22
CA ARG A 24 -15.37 1.28 32.05
C ARG A 24 -15.83 2.69 31.71
N THR A 25 -16.99 2.79 31.09
CA THR A 25 -17.78 4.02 31.04
C THR A 25 -18.72 4.02 32.24
N ASN A 26 -18.82 5.13 32.95
CA ASN A 26 -19.70 5.31 34.11
C ASN A 26 -21.09 5.79 33.65
N THR A 27 -22.06 5.76 34.57
CA THR A 27 -23.45 6.20 34.30
C THR A 27 -23.57 7.68 33.98
N ASP A 28 -22.67 8.51 34.52
CA ASP A 28 -22.55 9.94 34.23
C ASP A 28 -21.87 10.24 32.87
N GLY A 29 -21.62 9.21 32.05
CA GLY A 29 -20.94 9.32 30.75
C GLY A 29 -19.41 9.48 30.83
N SER A 30 -18.86 9.68 32.03
CA SER A 30 -17.40 9.77 32.22
C SER A 30 -16.72 8.42 31.99
N VAL A 31 -15.46 8.45 31.55
CA VAL A 31 -14.68 7.23 31.30
C VAL A 31 -13.63 7.05 32.39
N SER A 32 -13.65 5.87 33.01
CA SER A 32 -12.61 5.45 33.95
C SER A 32 -11.54 4.65 33.24
N TRP A 33 -10.29 5.07 33.42
CA TRP A 33 -9.11 4.43 32.87
C TRP A 33 -8.24 3.88 33.98
N ARG A 34 -7.61 2.73 33.76
CA ARG A 34 -6.68 2.07 34.70
C ARG A 34 -5.28 2.06 34.12
N CYS A 35 -4.27 2.25 34.97
CA CYS A 35 -2.87 2.17 34.57
C CYS A 35 -2.58 0.88 33.80
N ALA A 36 -1.78 1.01 32.74
CA ALA A 36 -1.45 -0.09 31.83
C ALA A 36 -0.30 -0.97 32.33
N GLU A 37 0.45 -0.54 33.35
CA GLU A 37 1.58 -1.27 33.95
C GLU A 37 1.11 -2.12 35.12
N THR A 38 1.58 -3.36 35.18
CA THR A 38 1.25 -4.32 36.26
C THR A 38 2.40 -4.31 37.28
N PRO A 39 2.13 -4.33 38.61
CA PRO A 39 0.84 -4.48 39.30
C PRO A 39 0.16 -3.15 39.68
N CYS A 40 0.39 -2.06 38.93
CA CYS A 40 -0.10 -0.74 39.31
C CYS A 40 -1.63 -0.66 39.34
N ARG A 41 -2.17 0.00 40.38
CA ARG A 41 -3.60 0.23 40.58
C ARG A 41 -4.02 1.68 40.30
N GLY A 42 -3.11 2.51 39.77
CA GLY A 42 -3.39 3.88 39.39
C GLY A 42 -4.56 3.98 38.40
N ARG A 43 -5.37 5.03 38.52
CA ARG A 43 -6.56 5.27 37.70
C ARG A 43 -6.69 6.74 37.39
N VAL A 44 -7.35 7.03 36.27
CA VAL A 44 -7.78 8.38 35.91
C VAL A 44 -9.24 8.36 35.46
N LYS A 45 -10.05 9.29 35.96
CA LYS A 45 -11.43 9.52 35.54
C LYS A 45 -11.44 10.75 34.62
N VAL A 46 -11.99 10.60 33.42
CA VAL A 46 -12.10 11.66 32.42
C VAL A 46 -13.58 11.95 32.17
N SER A 47 -13.99 13.23 32.22
CA SER A 47 -15.36 13.67 31.96
C SER A 47 -15.76 13.52 30.49
N LEU A 48 -17.05 13.74 30.18
CA LEU A 48 -17.55 13.83 28.80
C LEU A 48 -16.86 14.95 28.00
N GLU A 49 -16.45 16.02 28.68
CA GLU A 49 -15.72 17.16 28.11
C GLU A 49 -14.21 16.90 27.97
N ASN A 50 -13.76 15.65 28.13
CA ASN A 50 -12.35 15.25 28.08
C ASN A 50 -11.45 15.90 29.14
N VAL A 51 -12.02 16.34 30.27
CA VAL A 51 -11.27 16.91 31.39
C VAL A 51 -10.93 15.82 32.41
N VAL A 52 -9.71 15.84 32.94
CA VAL A 52 -9.31 14.96 34.05
C VAL A 52 -10.06 15.38 35.31
N VAL A 53 -10.94 14.50 35.79
CA VAL A 53 -11.74 14.73 37.00
C VAL A 53 -11.03 14.21 38.25
N ASN A 54 -10.31 13.09 38.13
CA ASN A 54 -9.65 12.46 39.25
C ASN A 54 -8.46 11.62 38.79
N VAL A 55 -7.34 11.68 39.51
CA VAL A 55 -6.16 10.82 39.32
C VAL A 55 -5.80 10.18 40.65
N THR A 56 -5.64 8.86 40.68
CA THR A 56 -5.13 8.15 41.86
C THR A 56 -3.63 7.94 41.76
N ARG A 57 -2.97 7.80 42.92
CA ARG A 57 -1.51 7.60 42.99
C ARG A 57 -1.07 6.34 42.24
N HIS A 58 0.08 6.43 41.61
CA HIS A 58 0.76 5.30 40.96
C HIS A 58 1.84 4.73 41.87
N SER A 59 2.15 3.45 41.66
CA SER A 59 3.21 2.72 42.35
C SER A 59 4.51 2.69 41.56
N HIS A 60 4.65 3.55 40.56
CA HIS A 60 5.81 3.66 39.69
C HIS A 60 5.93 5.08 39.15
N ALA A 61 7.14 5.42 38.69
CA ALA A 61 7.42 6.68 38.01
C ALA A 61 6.72 6.73 36.63
N PRO A 62 6.43 7.94 36.12
CA PRO A 62 6.01 8.11 34.74
C PRO A 62 7.13 7.70 33.77
N ASP A 63 6.75 7.30 32.56
CA ASP A 63 7.67 6.84 31.51
C ASP A 63 7.29 7.51 30.17
N PRO A 64 7.68 8.78 29.97
CA PRO A 64 7.35 9.54 28.78
C PRO A 64 8.01 8.95 27.52
N ALA A 65 9.24 8.44 27.63
CA ALA A 65 9.98 7.85 26.53
C ALA A 65 9.25 6.64 25.92
N LYS A 66 8.78 5.71 26.76
CA LYS A 66 7.99 4.56 26.30
C LYS A 66 6.64 4.98 25.71
N ASN A 67 6.05 6.06 26.20
CA ASN A 67 4.80 6.60 25.67
C ASN A 67 4.99 7.24 24.30
N GLU A 68 6.07 7.99 24.10
CA GLU A 68 6.45 8.58 22.81
C GLU A 68 6.68 7.50 21.75
N ALA A 69 7.43 6.44 22.10
CA ALA A 69 7.63 5.29 21.21
C ALA A 69 6.31 4.61 20.82
N LYS A 70 5.38 4.45 21.78
CA LYS A 70 4.04 3.91 21.50
C LYS A 70 3.20 4.83 20.62
N LYS A 71 3.31 6.14 20.81
CA LYS A 71 2.63 7.14 19.98
C LYS A 71 3.11 7.07 18.54
N SER A 72 4.43 6.99 18.33
CA SER A 72 5.02 6.79 17.00
C SER A 72 4.50 5.53 16.32
N VAL A 73 4.52 4.39 17.02
CA VAL A 73 4.00 3.12 16.48
C VAL A 73 2.51 3.20 16.17
N SER A 74 1.72 3.89 16.99
CA SER A 74 0.29 4.11 16.72
C SER A 74 0.07 4.96 15.47
N ASN A 75 0.86 6.02 15.28
CA ASN A 75 0.80 6.87 14.09
C ASN A 75 1.20 6.10 12.83
N MET A 76 2.27 5.31 12.91
CA MET A 76 2.71 4.40 11.85
C MET A 76 1.56 3.46 11.42
N LYS A 77 0.89 2.81 12.38
CA LYS A 77 -0.23 1.92 12.08
C LYS A 77 -1.41 2.62 11.42
N ARG A 78 -1.76 3.81 11.91
CA ARG A 78 -2.82 4.64 11.32
C ARG A 78 -2.50 5.00 9.88
N ARG A 79 -1.31 5.53 9.61
CA ARG A 79 -0.84 5.82 8.24
C ARG A 79 -0.79 4.57 7.37
N ALA A 80 -0.42 3.42 7.93
CA ALA A 80 -0.37 2.16 7.19
C ALA A 80 -1.76 1.71 6.73
N ALA A 81 -2.78 2.03 7.53
CA ALA A 81 -4.17 1.80 7.16
C ALA A 81 -4.66 2.84 6.15
N ASP A 82 -4.33 4.11 6.33
CA ASP A 82 -4.96 5.24 5.63
C ASP A 82 -4.23 5.69 4.36
N THR A 83 -3.03 5.17 4.08
CA THR A 83 -2.19 5.63 2.95
C THR A 83 -1.48 4.49 2.22
N LEU A 84 -1.08 4.76 0.98
CA LEU A 84 -0.29 3.85 0.11
C LEU A 84 1.23 4.10 0.17
N GLU A 85 1.72 4.93 1.13
CA GLU A 85 3.15 5.23 1.27
C GLU A 85 4.01 3.96 1.34
N LYS A 86 5.22 3.91 0.76
CA LYS A 86 6.05 2.69 0.87
C LYS A 86 6.39 2.42 2.35
N PRO A 87 6.47 1.15 2.81
CA PRO A 87 6.76 0.83 4.21
C PRO A 87 7.98 1.58 4.76
N ARG A 88 9.04 1.70 3.94
CA ARG A 88 10.24 2.46 4.29
C ARG A 88 9.97 3.94 4.60
N GLN A 89 9.23 4.62 3.74
CA GLN A 89 8.87 6.05 3.91
C GLN A 89 8.01 6.24 5.16
N LEU A 90 7.08 5.32 5.37
CA LEU A 90 6.16 5.34 6.50
C LEU A 90 6.88 5.14 7.83
N ILE A 91 7.77 4.14 7.91
CA ILE A 91 8.60 3.87 9.10
C ILE A 91 9.49 5.07 9.39
N GLN A 92 10.27 5.55 8.41
CA GLN A 92 11.16 6.69 8.59
C GLN A 92 10.41 7.96 8.99
N GLY A 93 9.26 8.23 8.36
CA GLY A 93 8.43 9.38 8.69
C GLY A 93 7.79 9.29 10.07
N SER A 94 7.59 8.08 10.61
CA SER A 94 7.01 7.88 11.95
C SER A 94 8.08 7.91 13.04
N THR A 95 9.34 7.62 12.71
CA THR A 95 10.47 7.69 13.65
C THR A 95 11.20 9.03 13.64
N ARG A 96 10.89 9.91 12.67
CA ARG A 96 11.49 11.25 12.58
C ARG A 96 11.13 12.10 13.79
N GLY A 97 12.15 12.67 14.44
CA GLY A 97 12.00 13.57 15.57
C GLY A 97 11.81 12.89 16.93
N ILE A 98 11.91 11.56 16.99
CA ILE A 98 11.92 10.82 18.26
C ILE A 98 13.27 11.00 18.95
N ASN A 99 13.25 11.31 20.25
CA ASN A 99 14.47 11.42 21.03
C ASN A 99 15.17 10.05 21.23
N LEU A 100 16.44 10.09 21.64
CA LEU A 100 17.24 8.88 21.80
C LEU A 100 16.65 7.92 22.85
N GLU A 101 16.11 8.45 23.95
CA GLU A 101 15.54 7.66 25.05
C GLU A 101 14.31 6.86 24.60
N ALA A 102 13.41 7.46 23.84
CA ALA A 102 12.25 6.80 23.28
C ALA A 102 12.63 5.82 22.16
N SER A 103 13.71 6.08 21.42
CA SER A 103 14.14 5.23 20.31
C SER A 103 14.45 3.78 20.74
N VAL A 104 14.94 3.58 21.97
CA VAL A 104 15.25 2.27 22.55
C VAL A 104 13.99 1.40 22.71
N HIS A 105 12.82 2.01 22.82
CA HIS A 105 11.54 1.32 22.95
C HIS A 105 10.84 1.06 21.61
N LEU A 106 11.41 1.52 20.50
CA LEU A 106 10.86 1.26 19.18
C LEU A 106 11.08 -0.20 18.76
N PRO A 107 10.12 -0.79 18.03
CA PRO A 107 10.35 -2.07 17.36
C PRO A 107 11.45 -1.94 16.29
N SER A 108 12.08 -3.06 15.95
CA SER A 108 13.01 -3.11 14.84
C SER A 108 12.34 -2.73 13.51
N TYR A 109 13.15 -2.34 12.52
CA TYR A 109 12.66 -2.04 11.18
C TYR A 109 11.85 -3.20 10.58
N ASN A 110 12.37 -4.43 10.64
CA ASN A 110 11.69 -5.62 10.12
C ASN A 110 10.37 -5.91 10.83
N ALA A 111 10.29 -5.71 12.15
CA ALA A 111 9.03 -5.88 12.89
C ALA A 111 8.00 -4.81 12.50
N SER A 112 8.45 -3.58 12.27
CA SER A 112 7.62 -2.47 11.80
C SER A 112 7.09 -2.73 10.39
N GLN A 113 7.97 -3.17 9.48
CA GLN A 113 7.59 -3.51 8.10
C GLN A 113 6.53 -4.61 8.06
N ARG A 114 6.76 -5.74 8.76
CA ARG A 114 5.76 -6.83 8.86
C ARG A 114 4.42 -6.37 9.44
N THR A 115 4.44 -5.38 10.33
CA THR A 115 3.23 -4.80 10.90
C THR A 115 2.47 -3.97 9.87
N VAL A 116 3.17 -3.15 9.07
CA VAL A 116 2.59 -2.37 7.96
C VAL A 116 1.97 -3.32 6.93
N GLU A 117 2.72 -4.32 6.48
CA GLU A 117 2.27 -5.33 5.51
C GLU A 117 1.00 -6.03 6.00
N ARG A 118 0.98 -6.51 7.24
CA ARG A 118 -0.21 -7.17 7.82
C ARG A 118 -1.43 -6.26 7.89
N ILE A 119 -1.25 -4.96 8.17
CA ILE A 119 -2.36 -4.01 8.22
C ILE A 119 -2.94 -3.81 6.83
N ARG A 120 -2.08 -3.66 5.81
CA ARG A 120 -2.51 -3.49 4.41
C ARG A 120 -3.21 -4.71 3.87
N GLN A 121 -2.65 -5.91 4.09
CA GLN A 121 -3.28 -7.17 3.72
C GLN A 121 -4.68 -7.37 4.31
N ARG A 122 -5.00 -6.73 5.45
CA ARG A 122 -6.32 -6.81 6.08
C ARG A 122 -7.32 -5.78 5.56
N ARG A 123 -6.85 -4.71 4.90
CA ARG A 123 -7.66 -3.52 4.56
C ARG A 123 -7.77 -3.27 3.07
N GLU A 124 -6.71 -3.55 2.31
CA GLU A 124 -6.86 -3.79 0.88
C GLU A 124 -7.93 -4.86 0.77
N VAL A 125 -8.95 -4.58 -0.05
CA VAL A 125 -9.89 -5.56 -0.61
C VAL A 125 -9.14 -6.87 -0.67
N SER A 126 -9.65 -7.91 -0.01
CA SER A 126 -9.09 -9.25 -0.08
C SER A 126 -8.91 -9.61 -1.55
N CYS A 127 -7.76 -9.26 -2.11
CA CYS A 127 -7.16 -9.83 -3.28
C CYS A 127 -6.28 -10.90 -2.65
N PRO A 128 -6.86 -12.04 -2.23
CA PRO A 128 -6.02 -13.19 -1.89
C PRO A 128 -5.09 -13.37 -3.08
N ASN A 129 -3.83 -13.73 -2.83
CA ASN A 129 -2.94 -14.08 -3.92
C ASN A 129 -3.70 -15.06 -4.82
N PRO A 130 -3.94 -14.71 -6.10
CA PRO A 130 -4.79 -15.51 -6.96
C PRO A 130 -4.20 -16.93 -7.03
N GLY A 131 -5.06 -17.94 -6.91
CA GLY A 131 -4.62 -19.34 -7.04
C GLY A 131 -4.27 -19.67 -8.48
N SER A 132 -4.91 -18.99 -9.43
CA SER A 132 -4.70 -19.11 -10.86
C SER A 132 -4.79 -17.75 -11.56
N VAL A 133 -4.29 -17.68 -12.80
CA VAL A 133 -4.38 -16.46 -13.62
C VAL A 133 -5.84 -16.10 -13.97
N ALA A 134 -6.75 -17.08 -14.01
CA ALA A 134 -8.18 -16.86 -14.23
C ALA A 134 -8.81 -16.06 -13.07
N ASP A 135 -8.34 -16.26 -11.84
CA ASP A 135 -8.88 -15.59 -10.64
C ASP A 135 -8.45 -14.12 -10.51
N ILE A 136 -7.51 -13.68 -11.34
CA ILE A 136 -6.98 -12.31 -11.30
C ILE A 136 -8.09 -11.34 -11.71
N ASN A 137 -8.49 -10.49 -10.76
CA ASN A 137 -9.35 -9.34 -11.00
C ASN A 137 -8.56 -8.10 -10.62
N ILE A 138 -8.15 -7.32 -11.63
CA ILE A 138 -7.43 -6.07 -11.42
C ILE A 138 -8.44 -5.01 -10.98
N PRO A 139 -8.37 -4.46 -9.75
CA PRO A 139 -9.29 -3.41 -9.31
C PRO A 139 -9.22 -2.20 -10.24
N VAL A 140 -10.36 -1.55 -10.49
CA VAL A 140 -10.46 -0.37 -11.38
C VAL A 140 -9.45 0.73 -11.01
N ALA A 141 -9.20 0.95 -9.72
CA ALA A 141 -8.23 1.92 -9.23
C ALA A 141 -6.77 1.62 -9.65
N LEU A 142 -6.45 0.38 -10.03
CA LEU A 142 -5.13 -0.03 -10.53
C LEU A 142 -5.07 -0.16 -12.06
N GLN A 143 -6.20 0.00 -12.75
CA GLN A 143 -6.26 -0.01 -14.21
C GLN A 143 -5.93 1.37 -14.82
N VAL A 144 -5.73 2.39 -13.97
CA VAL A 144 -5.42 3.76 -14.39
C VAL A 144 -4.12 4.26 -13.79
N THR A 145 -3.48 5.23 -14.44
CA THR A 145 -2.30 5.93 -13.92
C THR A 145 -2.68 6.92 -12.81
N SER A 146 -1.69 7.50 -12.13
CA SER A 146 -1.92 8.59 -11.15
C SER A 146 -2.54 9.85 -11.76
N ARG A 147 -2.49 9.99 -13.10
CA ARG A 147 -3.15 11.06 -13.87
C ARG A 147 -4.52 10.64 -14.40
N ASN A 148 -5.05 9.50 -13.97
CA ASN A 148 -6.33 8.94 -14.39
C ASN A 148 -6.43 8.58 -15.89
N LEU A 149 -5.28 8.25 -16.50
CA LEU A 149 -5.23 7.72 -17.87
C LEU A 149 -5.36 6.20 -17.85
N ASN A 150 -5.99 5.61 -18.87
CA ASN A 150 -6.06 4.15 -18.99
C ASN A 150 -4.65 3.56 -19.03
N PHE A 151 -4.43 2.51 -18.23
CA PHE A 151 -3.13 1.84 -18.13
C PHE A 151 -3.20 0.35 -18.46
N LEU A 152 -4.38 -0.28 -18.31
CA LEU A 152 -4.61 -1.65 -18.76
C LEU A 152 -5.14 -1.61 -20.19
N LEU A 153 -4.26 -1.80 -21.18
CA LEU A 153 -4.61 -1.74 -22.60
C LEU A 153 -5.35 -2.99 -23.06
N TRP A 154 -5.00 -4.15 -22.49
CA TRP A 154 -5.65 -5.40 -22.85
C TRP A 154 -5.62 -6.42 -21.71
N ASP A 155 -6.75 -7.09 -21.55
CA ASP A 155 -6.93 -8.30 -20.78
C ASP A 155 -7.65 -9.30 -21.69
N SER A 156 -7.01 -10.41 -22.04
CA SER A 156 -7.60 -11.41 -22.94
C SER A 156 -8.77 -12.20 -22.33
N GLY A 157 -9.04 -12.01 -21.03
CA GLY A 157 -10.23 -12.49 -20.34
C GLY A 157 -10.01 -13.73 -19.49
N GLN A 158 -10.90 -13.92 -18.51
CA GLN A 158 -10.80 -15.00 -17.50
C GLN A 158 -10.91 -16.42 -18.10
N ASN A 159 -11.57 -16.55 -19.25
CA ASN A 159 -11.75 -17.84 -19.93
C ASN A 159 -10.55 -18.22 -20.81
N ASP A 160 -9.54 -17.37 -20.92
CA ASP A 160 -8.33 -17.66 -21.68
C ASP A 160 -7.35 -18.50 -20.84
N PRO A 161 -7.04 -19.74 -21.23
CA PRO A 161 -6.09 -20.58 -20.51
C PRO A 161 -4.69 -19.96 -20.44
N HIS A 162 -4.34 -19.12 -21.41
CA HIS A 162 -3.09 -18.38 -21.47
C HIS A 162 -3.34 -16.88 -21.39
N ARG A 163 -4.22 -16.46 -20.47
CA ARG A 163 -4.62 -15.06 -20.27
C ARG A 163 -3.43 -14.11 -20.24
N ILE A 164 -3.54 -13.05 -21.04
CA ILE A 164 -2.52 -12.04 -21.29
C ILE A 164 -3.02 -10.72 -20.72
N PHE A 165 -2.14 -10.04 -19.98
CA PHE A 165 -2.35 -8.65 -19.57
C PHE A 165 -1.32 -7.77 -20.25
N MET A 166 -1.78 -6.72 -20.95
CA MET A 166 -0.96 -5.71 -21.60
C MET A 166 -1.18 -4.37 -20.92
N PHE A 167 -0.08 -3.75 -20.50
CA PHE A 167 -0.07 -2.47 -19.81
C PHE A 167 0.73 -1.45 -20.60
N GLY A 168 0.24 -0.21 -20.56
CA GLY A 168 0.76 0.92 -21.30
C GLY A 168 -0.30 2.02 -21.33
N THR A 169 0.03 3.14 -21.94
CA THR A 169 -0.91 4.25 -22.17
C THR A 169 -1.10 4.48 -23.65
N GLU A 170 -2.12 5.24 -24.03
CA GLU A 170 -2.30 5.67 -25.44
C GLU A 170 -1.07 6.44 -25.91
N GLU A 171 -0.49 7.31 -25.08
CA GLU A 171 0.74 8.02 -25.42
C GLU A 171 1.94 7.06 -25.61
N ASN A 172 1.95 5.90 -24.95
CA ASN A 172 2.98 4.89 -25.20
C ASN A 172 2.81 4.21 -26.56
N LEU A 173 1.57 4.04 -27.03
CA LEU A 173 1.27 3.49 -28.35
C LEU A 173 1.65 4.49 -29.45
N GLU A 174 1.34 5.77 -29.27
CA GLU A 174 1.74 6.86 -30.19
C GLU A 174 3.27 6.89 -30.34
N VAL A 175 4.02 6.85 -29.24
CA VAL A 175 5.49 6.83 -29.30
C VAL A 175 6.01 5.57 -30.01
N LEU A 176 5.38 4.40 -29.80
CA LEU A 176 5.77 3.20 -30.53
C LEU A 176 5.52 3.34 -32.04
N GLU A 177 4.40 3.93 -32.43
CA GLU A 177 4.03 4.16 -33.83
C GLU A 177 5.00 5.12 -34.54
N GLU A 178 5.37 6.22 -33.88
CA GLU A 178 6.30 7.21 -34.42
C GLU A 178 7.70 6.64 -34.70
N HIS A 179 8.10 5.58 -33.98
CA HIS A 179 9.45 5.03 -34.01
C HIS A 179 9.52 3.68 -34.74
N ARG A 180 10.30 3.62 -35.82
CA ARG A 180 10.43 2.42 -36.68
C ARG A 180 11.24 1.26 -36.08
N HIS A 181 11.99 1.52 -35.00
CA HIS A 181 12.89 0.52 -34.41
C HIS A 181 12.41 0.15 -33.01
N TRP A 182 11.89 -1.06 -32.90
CA TRP A 182 11.44 -1.63 -31.63
C TRP A 182 12.46 -2.62 -31.10
N HIS A 183 12.72 -2.54 -29.80
CA HIS A 183 13.43 -3.57 -29.06
C HIS A 183 12.47 -4.31 -28.14
N VAL A 184 12.76 -5.57 -27.90
CA VAL A 184 11.90 -6.44 -27.13
C VAL A 184 12.75 -7.25 -26.17
N ASP A 185 12.34 -7.31 -24.91
CA ASP A 185 13.04 -8.06 -23.86
C ASP A 185 12.06 -8.82 -22.96
N GLY A 186 12.46 -10.02 -22.53
CA GLY A 186 11.70 -10.89 -21.65
C GLY A 186 12.44 -11.10 -20.32
N THR A 187 11.87 -10.60 -19.22
CA THR A 187 12.48 -10.72 -17.88
C THR A 187 11.78 -11.79 -17.04
N PHE A 188 12.52 -12.86 -16.73
CA PHE A 188 11.97 -14.04 -16.01
C PHE A 188 12.12 -13.94 -14.50
N LYS A 189 13.24 -13.36 -14.01
CA LYS A 189 13.56 -13.33 -12.57
C LYS A 189 12.65 -12.42 -11.75
N VAL A 190 12.00 -11.46 -12.41
CA VAL A 190 11.14 -10.45 -11.78
C VAL A 190 9.66 -10.69 -12.05
N ALA A 191 9.33 -11.77 -12.77
CA ALA A 191 7.96 -12.11 -13.08
C ALA A 191 7.18 -12.47 -11.80
N PRO A 192 5.92 -12.01 -11.66
CA PRO A 192 5.07 -12.44 -10.55
C PRO A 192 4.85 -13.95 -10.59
N GLN A 193 4.59 -14.57 -9.44
CA GLN A 193 4.56 -16.04 -9.27
C GLN A 193 3.67 -16.81 -10.26
N LEU A 194 2.60 -16.20 -10.77
CA LEU A 194 1.67 -16.83 -11.72
C LEU A 194 2.07 -16.67 -13.20
N PHE A 195 3.11 -15.91 -13.48
CA PHE A 195 3.59 -15.64 -14.84
C PHE A 195 5.03 -16.12 -14.98
N LEU A 196 5.36 -16.58 -16.18
CA LEU A 196 6.71 -17.02 -16.49
C LEU A 196 7.62 -15.83 -16.80
N GLN A 197 7.07 -14.76 -17.38
CA GLN A 197 7.85 -13.59 -17.79
C GLN A 197 7.06 -12.29 -17.78
N VAL A 198 7.79 -11.19 -17.56
CA VAL A 198 7.38 -9.86 -17.98
C VAL A 198 8.06 -9.57 -19.32
N PHE A 199 7.27 -9.52 -20.37
CA PHE A 199 7.69 -9.18 -21.72
C PHE A 199 7.54 -7.68 -21.93
N THR A 200 8.54 -7.02 -22.47
CA THR A 200 8.58 -5.56 -22.61
C THR A 200 8.92 -5.16 -24.03
N ILE A 201 8.21 -4.15 -24.53
CA ILE A 201 8.41 -3.58 -25.87
C ILE A 201 8.86 -2.14 -25.71
N HIS A 202 9.94 -1.80 -26.42
CA HIS A 202 10.66 -0.55 -26.28
C HIS A 202 10.75 0.14 -27.63
N ALA A 203 10.71 1.47 -27.63
CA ALA A 203 11.12 2.28 -28.78
C ALA A 203 12.53 2.83 -28.58
N LEU A 204 13.26 3.04 -29.67
CA LEU A 204 14.51 3.78 -29.67
C LEU A 204 14.24 5.29 -29.85
N VAL A 205 14.22 6.05 -28.75
CA VAL A 205 14.01 7.50 -28.73
C VAL A 205 15.32 8.19 -28.37
N ASP A 206 15.81 9.10 -29.21
CA ASP A 206 17.09 9.81 -29.01
C ASP A 206 18.27 8.86 -28.67
N ASN A 207 18.35 7.75 -29.40
CA ASN A 207 19.36 6.70 -29.20
C ASN A 207 19.31 6.03 -27.81
N ARG A 208 18.15 6.07 -27.13
CA ARG A 208 17.88 5.38 -25.87
C ARG A 208 16.70 4.42 -26.03
N SER A 209 16.86 3.21 -25.53
CA SER A 209 15.76 2.24 -25.48
C SER A 209 14.84 2.58 -24.31
N ILE A 210 13.61 2.99 -24.60
CA ILE A 210 12.60 3.34 -23.60
C ILE A 210 11.52 2.25 -23.58
N PRO A 211 11.26 1.58 -22.45
CA PRO A 211 10.17 0.63 -22.34
C PRO A 211 8.83 1.36 -22.34
N LEU A 212 7.91 0.90 -23.19
CA LEU A 212 6.63 1.56 -23.43
C LEU A 212 5.45 0.64 -23.11
N ILE A 213 5.56 -0.64 -23.46
CA ILE A 213 4.52 -1.64 -23.23
C ILE A 213 5.07 -2.78 -22.39
N TYR A 214 4.27 -3.22 -21.42
CA TYR A 214 4.58 -4.33 -20.53
C TYR A 214 3.51 -5.40 -20.66
N VAL A 215 3.92 -6.66 -20.77
CA VAL A 215 3.01 -7.79 -21.00
C VAL A 215 3.35 -8.92 -20.04
N LEU A 216 2.34 -9.41 -19.31
CA LEU A 216 2.48 -10.57 -18.43
C LEU A 216 2.10 -11.84 -19.19
N LEU A 217 3.04 -12.78 -19.30
CA LEU A 217 2.86 -14.02 -20.08
C LEU A 217 3.10 -15.27 -19.22
N GLN A 218 2.27 -16.29 -19.42
CA GLN A 218 2.35 -17.57 -18.69
C GLN A 218 3.34 -18.56 -19.33
N ASP A 219 3.76 -18.34 -20.57
CA ASP A 219 4.66 -19.23 -21.29
C ASP A 219 5.58 -18.44 -22.27
N LYS A 220 6.40 -19.17 -23.04
CA LYS A 220 7.32 -18.61 -24.06
C LYS A 220 7.03 -19.14 -25.46
N ARG A 221 5.79 -19.55 -25.73
CA ARG A 221 5.44 -20.13 -27.03
C ARG A 221 5.31 -19.04 -28.06
N GLU A 222 5.73 -19.36 -29.28
CA GLU A 222 5.60 -18.48 -30.45
C GLU A 222 4.17 -17.99 -30.63
N GLU A 223 3.19 -18.89 -30.51
CA GLU A 223 1.75 -18.57 -30.58
C GLU A 223 1.34 -17.45 -29.61
N THR A 224 1.90 -17.44 -28.40
CA THR A 224 1.58 -16.40 -27.41
C THR A 224 2.19 -15.06 -27.80
N TYR A 225 3.42 -15.03 -28.32
CA TYR A 225 4.00 -13.79 -28.84
C TYR A 225 3.26 -13.26 -30.05
N VAL A 226 2.84 -14.12 -30.97
CA VAL A 226 2.02 -13.73 -32.13
C VAL A 226 0.74 -13.03 -31.67
N ARG A 227 0.04 -13.57 -30.67
CA ARG A 227 -1.15 -12.94 -30.09
C ARG A 227 -0.86 -11.55 -29.52
N VAL A 228 0.27 -11.38 -28.83
CA VAL A 228 0.71 -10.08 -28.29
C VAL A 228 0.90 -9.06 -29.40
N PHE A 229 1.66 -9.41 -30.44
CA PHE A 229 1.91 -8.49 -31.56
C PHE A 229 0.66 -8.20 -32.36
N GLN A 230 -0.21 -9.18 -32.61
CA GLN A 230 -1.50 -8.96 -33.27
C GLN A 230 -2.36 -7.95 -32.50
N LYS A 231 -2.48 -8.11 -31.18
CA LYS A 231 -3.24 -7.15 -30.38
C LYS A 231 -2.60 -5.77 -30.37
N LEU A 232 -1.28 -5.70 -30.26
CA LEU A 232 -0.57 -4.42 -30.28
C LEU A 232 -0.83 -3.66 -31.59
N MET A 233 -0.78 -4.33 -32.74
CA MET A 233 -1.06 -3.71 -34.03
C MET A 233 -2.52 -3.24 -34.15
N GLU A 234 -3.48 -4.02 -33.61
CA GLU A 234 -4.88 -3.60 -33.53
C GLU A 234 -5.04 -2.32 -32.69
N LEU A 235 -4.35 -2.24 -31.55
CA LEU A 235 -4.41 -1.07 -30.67
C LEU A 235 -3.78 0.18 -31.32
N ILE A 236 -2.65 0.04 -32.01
CA ILE A 236 -2.00 1.16 -32.71
C ILE A 236 -2.90 1.69 -33.84
N SER A 237 -3.41 0.79 -34.70
CA SER A 237 -4.32 1.18 -35.80
C SER A 237 -5.67 1.77 -35.34
N PHE A 238 -6.11 1.44 -34.12
CA PHE A 238 -7.29 2.08 -33.54
C PHE A 238 -7.05 3.55 -33.18
N VAL A 239 -5.84 3.90 -32.71
CA VAL A 239 -5.46 5.29 -32.37
C VAL A 239 -5.48 6.17 -33.62
N GLU A 240 -4.99 5.67 -34.77
CA GLU A 240 -5.05 6.39 -36.07
C GLU A 240 -6.49 6.83 -36.40
N ASN A 241 -7.47 5.94 -36.22
CA ASN A 241 -8.86 6.22 -36.55
C ASN A 241 -9.48 7.30 -35.65
N ILE A 242 -9.07 7.39 -34.37
CA ILE A 242 -9.55 8.43 -33.45
C ILE A 242 -8.97 9.81 -33.82
N ILE A 243 -7.67 9.87 -34.14
CA ILE A 243 -6.99 11.12 -34.53
C ILE A 243 -7.62 11.68 -35.82
N GLN A 244 -7.91 10.81 -36.80
CA GLN A 244 -8.56 11.25 -38.05
C GLN A 244 -9.99 11.77 -37.83
N ILE A 245 -10.75 11.20 -36.89
CA ILE A 245 -12.12 11.66 -36.57
C ILE A 245 -12.12 13.04 -35.90
N HIS A 246 -11.11 13.39 -35.09
CA HIS A 246 -11.02 14.69 -34.43
C HIS A 246 -10.52 15.84 -35.32
N LEU A 247 -10.02 15.54 -36.53
CA LEU A 247 -9.46 16.51 -37.47
C LEU A 247 -10.36 16.82 -38.67
N GLN A 248 -11.62 16.35 -38.68
CA GLN A 248 -12.67 16.71 -39.67
C GLN A 248 -13.70 17.67 -39.06
#